data_AF-A0AAX1ED41-F1
#
_entry.id   AF-A0AAX1ED41-F1
#
_cell.length_a   1.000
_cell.length_b   1.000
_cell.length_c   1.000
_cell.angle_alpha   90.00
_cell.angle_beta   90.00
_cell.angle_gamma   90.00
#
_symmetry.space_group_name_H-M   'P 1'
#
loop_
_entity.id
_entity.type
_entity.pdbx_description
1 polymer ?
#
loop_
_entity_poly.entity_id
_entity_poly.type
_entity_poly.pdbx_seq_one_letter_code
_entity_poly.pdbx_strand_id
1 'polypeptide(L)' 'MNKIFLNMFLLLLFLPAQAADIPEAEIEDQKHDQEMCVQQRVDQCIDVMCQTPEDINCTQICEQNAKNECLQAGE' A
#
# COMPACT_ATOMS: atom_id res chain seq x y z
N MET A 1 34.72 25.34 20.13
CA MET A 1 34.26 24.91 18.78
C MET A 1 33.19 23.82 18.83
N ASN A 2 33.36 22.69 19.55
CA ASN A 2 32.36 21.59 19.58
C ASN A 2 30.91 21.99 19.93
N LYS A 3 30.69 22.94 20.85
CA LYS A 3 29.33 23.35 21.26
C LYS A 3 28.56 24.09 20.15
N ILE A 4 29.25 24.82 19.28
CA ILE A 4 28.64 25.54 18.16
C ILE A 4 28.21 24.55 17.08
N PHE A 5 29.08 23.59 16.76
CA PHE A 5 28.74 22.51 15.81
C PHE A 5 27.58 21.65 16.30
N LEU A 6 27.51 21.36 17.60
CA LEU A 6 26.39 20.62 18.19
C LEU A 6 25.07 21.39 18.09
N ASN A 7 25.08 22.69 18.40
CA ASN A 7 23.88 23.53 18.29
C ASN A 7 23.41 23.70 16.84
N MET A 8 24.35 23.78 15.88
CA MET A 8 24.04 23.83 14.46
C MET A 8 23.39 22.54 13.97
N PHE A 9 23.87 21.38 14.44
CA PHE A 9 23.29 20.08 14.10
C PHE A 9 21.87 19.92 14.68
N LEU A 10 21.64 20.41 15.91
CA LEU A 10 20.34 20.36 16.55
C LEU A 10 19.29 21.22 15.80
N LEU A 11 19.71 22.35 15.22
CA LEU A 11 18.82 23.23 14.44
C LEU A 11 18.28 22.57 13.16
N LEU A 12 19.02 21.63 12.57
CA LEU A 12 18.59 20.92 11.35
C LEU A 12 17.40 19.98 11.60
N LEU A 13 17.21 19.52 12.84
CA LEU A 13 16.09 18.64 13.21
C LEU A 13 14.74 19.38 13.27
N PHE A 14 14.76 20.71 13.32
CA PHE A 14 13.55 21.54 13.40
C PHE A 14 13.12 22.12 12.05
N LEU A 15 13.78 21.73 10.95
CA LEU A 15 13.34 22.11 9.62
C LEU A 15 12.00 21.41 9.31
N PRO A 16 10.93 22.16 8.99
CA PRO A 16 9.66 21.55 8.63
C PRO A 16 9.82 20.78 7.32
N ALA A 17 9.45 19.50 7.33
CA ALA A 17 9.25 18.74 6.11
C ALA A 17 7.96 19.24 5.45
N GLN A 18 8.04 19.72 4.21
CA GLN A 18 6.86 20.08 3.44
C GLN A 18 6.43 18.86 2.62
N ALA A 19 5.23 18.35 2.91
CA ALA A 19 4.58 17.38 2.03
C ALA A 19 3.99 18.17 0.85
N ALA A 20 4.33 17.79 -0.37
CA ALA A 20 3.64 18.30 -1.55
C ALA A 20 2.26 17.67 -1.63
N ASP A 21 1.27 18.43 -2.11
CA ASP A 21 -0.03 17.86 -2.44
C ASP A 21 0.14 16.84 -3.58
N ILE A 22 -0.55 15.70 -3.46
CA ILE A 22 -0.51 14.64 -4.48
C ILE A 22 -1.43 15.07 -5.64
N PRO A 23 -0.95 15.07 -6.89
CA PRO A 23 -1.80 15.34 -8.05
C PRO A 23 -2.97 14.34 -8.14
N GLU A 24 -4.15 14.79 -8.57
CA GLU A 24 -5.33 13.91 -8.72
C GLU A 24 -5.06 12.70 -9.62
N ALA A 25 -4.27 12.88 -10.68
CA ALA A 25 -3.86 11.79 -11.58
C ALA A 25 -3.09 10.68 -10.84
N GLU A 26 -2.23 11.04 -9.88
CA GLU A 26 -1.45 10.09 -9.10
C GLU A 26 -2.32 9.37 -8.04
N ILE A 27 -3.40 10.01 -7.59
CA ILE A 27 -4.43 9.37 -6.75
C ILE A 27 -5.24 8.36 -7.57
N GLU A 28 -5.55 8.68 -8.83
CA GLU A 28 -6.25 7.77 -9.73
C GLU A 28 -5.39 6.55 -10.09
N ASP A 29 -4.10 6.76 -10.38
CA ASP A 29 -3.14 5.69 -10.65
C ASP A 29 -3.02 4.75 -9.43
N GLN A 30 -2.90 5.28 -8.20
CA GLN A 30 -2.89 4.44 -6.98
C GLN A 30 -4.15 3.58 -6.83
N LYS A 31 -5.33 4.15 -7.09
CA LYS A 31 -6.58 3.35 -7.04
C LYS A 31 -6.57 2.25 -8.09
N HIS A 32 -6.07 2.54 -9.28
CA HIS A 32 -5.97 1.56 -10.35
C HIS A 32 -5.01 0.42 -9.98
N ASP A 33 -3.84 0.76 -9.44
CA ASP A 33 -2.85 -0.21 -8.97
C ASP A 33 -3.42 -1.09 -7.85
N GLN A 34 -4.12 -0.50 -6.88
CA GLN A 34 -4.83 -1.22 -5.84
C GLN A 34 -5.88 -2.21 -6.38
N GLU A 35 -6.72 -1.77 -7.32
CA GLU A 35 -7.73 -2.61 -7.95
C GLU A 35 -7.10 -3.78 -8.71
N MET A 36 -6.02 -3.51 -9.45
CA MET A 36 -5.28 -4.54 -10.17
C MET A 36 -4.61 -5.54 -9.22
N CYS A 37 -4.01 -5.07 -8.12
CA CYS A 37 -3.44 -5.95 -7.10
C CYS A 37 -4.51 -6.90 -6.55
N VAL A 38 -5.67 -6.37 -6.15
CA VAL A 38 -6.75 -7.18 -5.58
C VAL A 38 -7.21 -8.23 -6.59
N GLN A 39 -7.45 -7.84 -7.83
CA GLN A 39 -7.89 -8.77 -8.87
C GLN A 39 -6.88 -9.90 -9.08
N GLN A 40 -5.60 -9.55 -9.27
CA GLN A 40 -4.54 -10.55 -9.48
C GLN A 40 -4.41 -11.52 -8.31
N ARG A 41 -4.52 -11.03 -7.08
CA ARG A 41 -4.44 -11.87 -5.88
C ARG A 41 -5.65 -12.77 -5.70
N VAL A 42 -6.84 -12.29 -6.02
CA VAL A 42 -8.06 -13.11 -6.02
C VAL A 42 -7.94 -14.24 -7.03
N ASP A 43 -7.57 -13.94 -8.27
CA ASP A 43 -7.45 -14.94 -9.33
C ASP A 43 -6.41 -16.01 -8.96
N GLN A 44 -5.23 -15.60 -8.49
CA GLN A 44 -4.19 -16.52 -8.01
C GLN A 44 -4.67 -17.39 -6.83
N CYS A 45 -5.39 -16.79 -5.88
CA CYS A 45 -5.89 -17.52 -4.73
C CYS A 45 -6.94 -18.56 -5.14
N ILE A 46 -7.87 -18.19 -6.02
CA ILE A 46 -8.92 -19.10 -6.51
C ILE A 46 -8.29 -20.28 -7.24
N ASP A 47 -7.35 -20.02 -8.14
CA ASP A 47 -6.68 -21.07 -8.94
C ASP A 47 -5.89 -22.07 -8.07
N VAL A 48 -5.36 -21.63 -6.93
CA VAL A 48 -4.51 -22.46 -6.07
C VAL A 48 -5.28 -23.14 -4.95
N MET A 49 -6.25 -22.44 -4.35
CA MET A 49 -6.90 -22.86 -3.10
C MET A 49 -8.30 -23.44 -3.30
N CYS A 50 -9.05 -22.99 -4.30
CA CYS A 50 -10.44 -23.39 -4.44
C CYS A 50 -10.58 -24.69 -5.22
N GLN A 51 -11.45 -25.59 -4.75
CA GLN A 51 -11.72 -26.84 -5.47
C GLN A 51 -12.42 -26.59 -6.80
N THR A 52 -13.34 -25.62 -6.82
CA THR A 52 -13.92 -25.06 -8.04
C THR A 52 -14.10 -23.55 -7.87
N PRO A 53 -14.15 -22.78 -8.96
CA PRO A 53 -14.38 -21.33 -8.89
C PRO A 53 -15.74 -20.95 -8.31
N GLU A 54 -16.70 -21.88 -8.25
CA GLU A 54 -18.03 -21.64 -7.66
C GLU A 54 -18.09 -21.91 -6.14
N ASP A 55 -16.98 -22.31 -5.51
CA ASP A 55 -16.93 -22.41 -4.05
C ASP A 55 -16.96 -21.02 -3.41
N ILE A 56 -18.17 -20.55 -3.12
CA ILE A 56 -18.47 -19.22 -2.57
C ILE A 56 -17.66 -18.94 -1.29
N ASN A 57 -17.47 -19.93 -0.42
CA ASN A 57 -16.74 -19.71 0.82
C ASN A 57 -15.26 -19.47 0.52
N CYS A 58 -14.70 -20.26 -0.40
CA CYS A 58 -13.32 -20.11 -0.81
C CYS A 58 -13.08 -18.77 -1.53
N THR A 59 -13.93 -18.40 -2.49
CA THR A 59 -13.80 -17.13 -3.22
C THR A 59 -13.93 -15.93 -2.30
N GLN A 60 -14.85 -15.95 -1.33
CA GLN A 60 -14.98 -14.88 -0.33
C GLN A 60 -13.73 -14.73 0.56
N ILE A 61 -13.13 -15.84 0.98
CA ILE A 61 -11.86 -15.81 1.74
C ILE A 61 -10.74 -15.22 0.87
N CYS A 62 -10.66 -15.62 -0.40
CA CYS A 62 -9.68 -15.07 -1.33
C CYS A 62 -9.84 -13.56 -1.53
N GLU A 63 -11.07 -13.07 -1.74
CA GLU A 63 -11.37 -11.63 -1.84
C GLU A 63 -10.95 -10.86 -0.59
N GLN A 64 -11.29 -11.38 0.59
CA GLN A 64 -10.99 -10.68 1.84
C GLN A 64 -9.50 -10.66 2.14
N ASN A 65 -8.79 -11.75 1.84
CA ASN A 65 -7.33 -11.81 1.99
C ASN A 65 -6.62 -10.89 1.00
N ALA A 66 -7.02 -10.90 -0.28
CA ALA A 66 -6.44 -10.04 -1.31
C ALA A 66 -6.56 -8.55 -0.96
N LYS A 67 -7.74 -8.10 -0.50
CA LYS A 67 -7.95 -6.72 -0.04
C LYS A 67 -7.02 -6.34 1.10
N ASN A 68 -6.86 -7.22 2.08
CA ASN A 68 -5.97 -6.97 3.21
C ASN A 68 -4.50 -6.98 2.81
N GLU A 69 -4.08 -7.88 1.91
CA GLU A 69 -2.70 -7.97 1.44
C GLU A 69 -2.31 -6.72 0.64
N CYS A 70 -3.11 -6.31 -0.34
CA CYS A 70 -2.83 -5.14 -1.16
C CYS A 70 -2.81 -3.85 -0.32
N LEU A 71 -3.75 -3.71 0.62
CA LEU A 71 -3.75 -2.59 1.57
C LEU A 71 -2.47 -2.56 2.44
N GLN A 72 -1.98 -3.71 2.89
CA GLN A 72 -0.76 -3.80 3.70
C GLN A 72 0.52 -3.56 2.87
N ALA A 73 0.49 -3.92 1.59
CA ALA A 73 1.59 -3.66 0.66
C ALA A 73 1.70 -2.18 0.29
N GLY A 74 0.63 -1.40 0.47
CA GLY A 74 0.58 0.03 0.13
C GLY A 74 0.32 0.26 -1.36
N GLU A 75 -0.33 -0.70 -2.02
CA GLU A 75 -0.86 -0.58 -3.38
C GLU A 75 -2.18 0.20 -3.37
#